data_AF-A0A6J4TQR4-F1
#
_entry.id   AF-A0A6J4TQR4-F1
#
_cell.length_a   1.000
_cell.length_b   1.000
_cell.length_c   1.000
_cell.angle_alpha   90.00
_cell.angle_beta   90.00
_cell.angle_gamma   90.00
#
_symmetry.space_group_name_H-M   'P 1'
#
loop_
_entity.id
_entity.type
_entity.pdbx_description
1 polymer ?
#
loop_
_entity_poly.entity_id
_entity_poly.type
_entity_poly.pdbx_seq_one_letter_code
_entity_poly.pdbx_strand_id
1 'polypeptide(L)'
;MSKPAAKQGDQVMATDIHIVMIPTPGGPVPTPLPHPFVGTIAGSTSANVLINGRPAATVGSKATCIPHIPQGGPFQKPPSMSGTIITGSATVLINGKPAARATDTAMTCNDPVDLPNGKVIAATNVLIGG
;
A
#
# COMPACT_ATOMS: atom_id res chain seq x y z
N MET A 1 20.58 -8.89 0.48
CA MET A 1 20.35 -9.21 1.91
C MET A 1 18.92 -9.71 2.07
N SER A 2 18.70 -10.68 2.95
CA SER A 2 17.36 -11.18 3.24
C SER A 2 16.55 -10.18 4.07
N LYS A 3 15.23 -10.15 3.88
CA LYS A 3 14.30 -9.23 4.58
C LYS A 3 13.12 -10.03 5.13
N PRO A 4 12.44 -9.56 6.20
CA PRO A 4 11.21 -10.17 6.69
C PRO A 4 10.19 -10.36 5.57
N ALA A 5 9.63 -11.56 5.48
CA ALA A 5 8.64 -11.91 4.48
C ALA A 5 7.28 -11.30 4.82
N ALA A 6 6.59 -10.72 3.83
CA ALA A 6 5.29 -10.10 4.06
C ALA A 6 4.15 -11.13 4.01
N LYS A 7 3.12 -10.90 4.82
CA LYS A 7 1.94 -11.78 4.92
C LYS A 7 0.65 -10.96 5.12
N GLN A 8 -0.49 -11.63 5.02
CA GLN A 8 -1.78 -11.05 5.36
C GLN A 8 -1.78 -10.48 6.79
N GLY A 9 -2.28 -9.26 6.94
CA GLY A 9 -2.29 -8.51 8.19
C GLY A 9 -1.08 -7.61 8.39
N ASP A 10 -0.02 -7.76 7.59
CA ASP A 10 1.05 -6.76 7.53
C ASP A 10 0.55 -5.47 6.86
N GLN A 11 1.32 -4.40 6.97
CA GLN A 11 0.89 -3.09 6.51
C GLN A 11 1.64 -2.61 5.27
N VAL A 12 1.01 -1.71 4.52
CA VAL A 12 1.64 -0.78 3.59
C VAL A 12 1.47 0.61 4.18
N MET A 13 2.57 1.34 4.34
CA MET A 13 2.57 2.70 4.85
C MET A 13 3.10 3.68 3.81
N ALA A 14 2.45 4.83 3.69
CA ALA A 14 2.86 5.94 2.84
C ALA A 14 2.31 7.28 3.34
N THR A 15 2.73 8.36 2.70
CA THR A 15 2.04 9.65 2.74
C THR A 15 1.57 9.95 1.33
N ASP A 16 0.26 9.88 1.12
CA ASP A 16 -0.37 10.13 -0.16
C ASP A 16 -0.73 11.61 -0.30
N ILE A 17 -0.68 12.13 -1.52
CA ILE A 17 -1.21 13.43 -1.88
C ILE A 17 -2.61 13.22 -2.48
N HIS A 18 -3.60 13.93 -1.94
CA HIS A 18 -4.93 14.02 -2.51
C HIS A 18 -5.28 15.48 -2.74
N ILE A 19 -6.02 15.75 -3.82
CA ILE A 19 -6.46 17.12 -4.10
C ILE A 19 -7.77 17.39 -3.38
N VAL A 20 -7.77 18.41 -2.52
CA VAL A 20 -8.95 18.87 -1.78
C VAL A 20 -9.44 20.19 -2.36
N MET A 21 -10.74 20.31 -2.58
CA MET A 21 -11.38 21.52 -3.09
C MET A 21 -11.66 22.47 -1.91
N ILE A 22 -10.69 23.32 -1.58
CA ILE A 22 -10.77 24.22 -0.41
C ILE A 22 -11.71 25.40 -0.73
N PRO A 23 -12.78 25.62 0.04
CA PRO A 23 -13.67 26.75 -0.18
C PRO A 23 -12.96 28.10 0.01
N THR A 24 -13.16 29.03 -0.92
CA THR A 24 -12.74 30.43 -0.81
C THR A 24 -13.87 31.35 -1.29
N PRO A 25 -13.83 32.68 -1.02
CA PRO A 25 -14.83 33.60 -1.54
C PRO A 25 -14.97 33.61 -3.07
N GLY A 26 -13.92 33.27 -3.80
CA GLY A 26 -13.93 33.16 -5.27
C GLY A 26 -14.35 31.78 -5.81
N GLY A 27 -14.73 30.85 -4.93
CA GLY A 27 -15.03 29.46 -5.26
C GLY A 27 -13.99 28.46 -4.73
N PRO A 28 -14.22 27.15 -4.86
CA PRO A 28 -13.29 26.14 -4.38
C PRO A 28 -11.96 26.13 -5.17
N VAL A 29 -10.83 26.10 -4.46
CA VAL A 29 -9.48 26.03 -5.05
C VAL A 29 -8.91 24.61 -4.87
N PRO A 30 -8.50 23.91 -5.95
CA PRO A 30 -7.85 22.61 -5.85
C PRO A 30 -6.50 22.74 -5.14
N THR A 31 -6.37 22.09 -3.98
CA THR A 31 -5.17 22.16 -3.14
C THR A 31 -4.64 20.75 -2.88
N PRO A 32 -3.42 20.42 -3.33
CA PRO A 32 -2.78 19.15 -2.99
C PRO A 32 -2.43 19.12 -1.51
N LEU A 33 -2.97 18.15 -0.76
CA LEU A 33 -2.73 18.02 0.68
C LEU A 33 -2.29 16.60 1.07
N PRO A 34 -1.36 16.47 2.03
CA PRO A 34 -0.86 15.17 2.47
C PRO A 34 -1.87 14.44 3.35
N HIS A 35 -2.02 13.13 3.12
CA HIS A 35 -2.84 12.23 3.92
C HIS A 35 -2.08 10.94 4.23
N PRO A 36 -2.19 10.41 5.46
CA PRO A 36 -1.55 9.14 5.79
C PRO A 36 -2.23 7.99 5.04
N PHE A 37 -1.42 7.13 4.42
CA PHE A 37 -1.87 5.83 3.94
C PHE A 37 -1.37 4.78 4.94
N VAL A 38 -2.30 4.16 5.67
CA VAL A 38 -2.01 3.04 6.56
C VAL A 38 -2.92 1.89 6.15
N GLY A 39 -2.41 1.01 5.29
CA GLY A 39 -3.20 -0.06 4.68
C GLY A 39 -2.83 -1.45 5.13
N THR A 40 -3.84 -2.26 5.43
CA THR A 40 -3.65 -3.66 5.82
C THR A 40 -3.68 -4.54 4.58
N ILE A 41 -2.65 -5.37 4.42
CA ILE A 41 -2.56 -6.37 3.34
C ILE A 41 -3.59 -7.46 3.63
N ALA A 42 -4.60 -7.58 2.78
CA ALA A 42 -5.70 -8.54 2.96
C ALA A 42 -6.14 -9.22 1.67
N GLY A 43 -5.91 -8.60 0.51
CA GLY A 43 -6.35 -9.13 -0.78
C GLY A 43 -5.21 -9.77 -1.58
N SER A 44 -5.55 -10.70 -2.46
CA SER A 44 -4.62 -11.29 -3.44
C SER A 44 -3.33 -11.85 -2.81
N THR A 45 -3.44 -12.39 -1.59
CA THR A 45 -2.39 -13.15 -0.91
C THR A 45 -2.40 -14.62 -1.36
N SER A 46 -1.39 -15.39 -0.97
CA SER A 46 -1.26 -16.80 -1.31
C SER A 46 -2.37 -17.66 -0.67
N ALA A 47 -2.98 -18.55 -1.44
CA ALA A 47 -4.04 -19.43 -0.95
C ALA A 47 -3.53 -20.59 -0.07
N ASN A 48 -2.25 -20.94 -0.17
CA ASN A 48 -1.69 -22.18 0.40
C ASN A 48 -0.30 -22.04 1.04
N VAL A 49 0.44 -20.97 0.73
CA VAL A 49 1.73 -20.70 1.40
C VAL A 49 1.49 -19.76 2.55
N LEU A 50 1.81 -20.23 3.75
CA LEU A 50 1.67 -19.47 4.98
C LEU A 50 3.04 -19.01 5.48
N ILE A 51 3.12 -17.76 5.90
CA ILE A 51 4.24 -17.21 6.67
C ILE A 51 3.69 -16.90 8.05
N ASN A 52 4.28 -17.50 9.09
CA ASN A 52 3.80 -17.38 10.47
C ASN A 52 2.31 -17.67 10.62
N GLY A 53 1.83 -18.72 9.95
CA GLY A 53 0.43 -19.14 9.99
C GLY A 53 -0.54 -18.25 9.21
N ARG A 54 -0.08 -17.25 8.45
CA ARG A 54 -0.94 -16.37 7.66
C ARG A 54 -0.58 -16.41 6.17
N PRO A 55 -1.56 -16.24 5.26
CA PRO A 55 -1.33 -16.17 3.82
C PRO A 55 -0.19 -15.25 3.42
N ALA A 56 0.80 -15.78 2.69
CA ALA A 56 1.96 -15.01 2.24
C ALA A 56 1.56 -13.93 1.24
N ALA A 57 2.17 -12.74 1.33
CA ALA A 57 1.98 -11.67 0.36
C ALA A 57 2.97 -11.80 -0.80
N THR A 58 2.55 -11.37 -1.98
CA THR A 58 3.33 -11.40 -3.22
C THR A 58 3.13 -10.11 -3.99
N VAL A 59 3.89 -9.90 -5.06
CA VAL A 59 3.56 -8.85 -6.04
C VAL A 59 2.13 -9.05 -6.55
N GLY A 60 1.35 -7.97 -6.51
CA GLY A 60 -0.07 -7.96 -6.79
C GLY A 60 -0.97 -8.15 -5.57
N SER A 61 -0.42 -8.45 -4.38
CA SER A 61 -1.21 -8.42 -3.14
C SER A 61 -1.70 -7.01 -2.85
N LYS A 62 -2.92 -6.92 -2.31
CA LYS A 62 -3.65 -5.66 -2.11
C LYS A 62 -3.74 -5.29 -0.64
N ALA A 63 -3.47 -4.03 -0.37
CA ALA A 63 -3.71 -3.37 0.90
C ALA A 63 -4.91 -2.42 0.79
N THR A 64 -5.69 -2.32 1.86
CA THR A 64 -6.77 -1.34 1.97
C THR A 64 -6.44 -0.42 3.13
N CYS A 65 -6.39 0.90 2.89
CA CYS A 65 -6.08 1.87 3.92
C CYS A 65 -7.28 2.26 4.77
N ILE A 66 -6.98 2.81 5.95
CA ILE A 66 -7.96 3.58 6.72
C ILE A 66 -8.58 4.68 5.84
N PRO A 67 -9.82 5.08 6.09
CA PRO A 67 -10.46 6.15 5.32
C PRO A 67 -9.62 7.43 5.32
N HIS A 68 -9.37 8.00 4.14
CA HIS A 68 -8.81 9.34 4.04
C HIS A 68 -9.87 10.35 4.50
N ILE A 69 -9.50 11.20 5.45
CA ILE A 69 -10.37 12.25 5.98
C ILE A 69 -10.10 13.54 5.21
N PRO A 70 -11.10 14.13 4.53
CA PRO A 70 -10.92 15.39 3.81
C PRO A 70 -10.54 16.54 4.75
N GLN A 71 -9.60 17.38 4.32
CA GLN A 71 -9.08 18.50 5.11
C GLN A 71 -9.65 19.83 4.60
N GLY A 72 -10.72 20.32 5.23
CA GLY A 72 -11.28 21.67 4.95
C GLY A 72 -12.21 21.78 3.74
N GLY A 73 -12.36 20.73 2.93
CA GLY A 73 -13.29 20.66 1.79
C GLY A 73 -13.43 19.23 1.27
N PRO A 74 -14.29 18.96 0.28
CA PRO A 74 -14.38 17.63 -0.32
C PRO A 74 -13.14 17.32 -1.16
N PHE A 75 -12.81 16.05 -1.32
CA PHE A 75 -11.83 15.63 -2.32
C PHE A 75 -12.31 16.01 -3.72
N GLN A 76 -11.40 16.41 -4.61
CA GLN A 76 -11.69 16.60 -6.02
C GLN A 76 -12.08 15.25 -6.67
N LYS A 77 -11.38 14.18 -6.28
CA LYS A 77 -11.64 12.80 -6.66
C LYS A 77 -11.68 11.95 -5.39
N PRO A 78 -12.72 11.13 -5.17
CA PRO A 78 -12.74 10.22 -4.03
C PRO A 78 -11.51 9.29 -4.02
N PRO A 79 -10.75 9.21 -2.91
CA PRO A 79 -9.63 8.30 -2.79
C PRO A 79 -10.06 6.84 -2.94
N SER A 80 -9.29 6.05 -3.70
CA SER A 80 -9.61 4.61 -3.89
C SER A 80 -9.35 3.77 -2.64
N MET A 81 -8.58 4.30 -1.69
CA MET A 81 -8.17 3.64 -0.44
C MET A 81 -7.45 2.29 -0.67
N SER A 82 -6.87 2.10 -1.85
CA SER A 82 -6.23 0.85 -2.24
C SER A 82 -4.73 1.04 -2.46
N GLY A 83 -3.96 0.04 -2.07
CA GLY A 83 -2.56 -0.10 -2.40
C GLY A 83 -2.26 -1.47 -2.99
N THR A 84 -1.32 -1.54 -3.93
CA THR A 84 -0.91 -2.80 -4.57
C THR A 84 0.60 -2.94 -4.49
N ILE A 85 1.09 -4.06 -3.94
CA ILE A 85 2.52 -4.36 -3.89
C ILE A 85 3.03 -4.60 -5.31
N ILE A 86 4.05 -3.85 -5.75
CA ILE A 86 4.59 -3.89 -7.11
C ILE A 86 6.04 -4.37 -7.20
N THR A 87 6.75 -4.47 -6.08
CA THR A 87 8.09 -5.09 -6.04
C THR A 87 8.11 -6.27 -5.07
N GLY A 88 9.05 -7.18 -5.28
CA GLY A 88 9.22 -8.40 -4.48
C GLY A 88 10.64 -8.94 -4.60
N SER A 89 10.83 -10.18 -4.17
CA SER A 89 12.08 -10.92 -4.38
C SER A 89 12.31 -11.25 -5.86
N ALA A 90 13.57 -11.13 -6.30
CA ALA A 90 14.00 -11.51 -7.64
C ALA A 90 14.25 -13.03 -7.76
N THR A 91 14.45 -13.73 -6.65
CA THR A 91 14.84 -15.16 -6.64
C THR A 91 13.81 -16.07 -5.98
N VAL A 92 12.98 -15.54 -5.08
CA VAL A 92 11.99 -16.33 -4.35
C VAL A 92 10.59 -16.04 -4.88
N LEU A 93 9.99 -17.09 -5.42
CA LEU A 93 8.61 -17.05 -5.90
C LEU A 93 7.69 -17.80 -4.94
N ILE A 94 6.52 -17.24 -4.68
CA ILE A 94 5.41 -17.89 -3.99
C ILE A 94 4.27 -17.96 -5.00
N ASN A 95 3.80 -19.17 -5.31
CA ASN A 95 2.79 -19.42 -6.34
C ASN A 95 3.13 -18.77 -7.69
N GLY A 96 4.41 -18.84 -8.09
CA GLY A 96 4.90 -18.27 -9.34
C GLY A 96 5.03 -16.74 -9.36
N LYS A 97 4.77 -16.05 -8.24
CA LYS A 97 4.89 -14.59 -8.13
C LYS A 97 6.05 -14.19 -7.21
N PRO A 98 6.75 -13.08 -7.48
CA PRO A 98 7.75 -12.53 -6.56
C PRO A 98 7.19 -12.39 -5.14
N ALA A 99 7.87 -13.02 -4.18
CA ALA A 99 7.47 -12.95 -2.78
C ALA A 99 7.68 -11.54 -2.23
N ALA A 100 6.67 -10.96 -1.58
CA ALA A 100 6.78 -9.63 -1.00
C ALA A 100 7.52 -9.68 0.34
N ARG A 101 8.25 -8.61 0.64
CA ARG A 101 9.11 -8.47 1.82
C ARG A 101 8.94 -7.09 2.44
N ALA A 102 9.43 -6.92 3.66
CA ALA A 102 9.58 -5.61 4.26
C ALA A 102 10.33 -4.66 3.30
N THR A 103 9.89 -3.40 3.26
CA THR A 103 10.39 -2.30 2.40
C THR A 103 10.15 -2.46 0.90
N ASP A 104 9.53 -3.56 0.44
CA ASP A 104 9.08 -3.62 -0.95
C ASP A 104 8.00 -2.55 -1.21
N THR A 105 7.95 -2.09 -2.45
CA THR A 105 7.17 -0.91 -2.84
C THR A 105 5.74 -1.30 -3.20
N ALA A 106 4.81 -0.43 -2.81
CA ALA A 106 3.43 -0.49 -3.25
C ALA A 106 3.03 0.79 -3.97
N MET A 107 2.18 0.65 -4.99
CA MET A 107 1.40 1.75 -5.53
C MET A 107 0.30 2.11 -4.55
N THR A 108 0.07 3.40 -4.29
CA THR A 108 -1.03 3.90 -3.44
C THR A 108 -1.75 5.05 -4.12
N CYS A 109 -2.90 5.44 -3.58
CA CYS A 109 -3.97 6.17 -4.25
C CYS A 109 -3.77 7.68 -4.39
N ASN A 110 -2.59 8.13 -4.83
CA ASN A 110 -2.28 9.54 -4.99
C ASN A 110 -3.09 10.21 -6.12
N ASP A 111 -3.21 11.54 -6.04
CA ASP A 111 -3.67 12.39 -7.13
C ASP A 111 -2.49 13.12 -7.80
N PRO A 112 -2.58 13.40 -9.12
CA PRO A 112 -3.66 13.02 -10.03
C PRO A 112 -3.62 11.53 -10.44
N VAL A 113 -2.53 10.84 -10.13
CA VAL A 113 -2.29 9.43 -10.46
C VAL A 113 -1.70 8.71 -9.25
N ASP A 114 -2.01 7.42 -9.14
CA ASP A 114 -1.42 6.56 -8.11
C ASP A 114 0.12 6.60 -8.21
N LEU A 115 0.81 6.52 -7.06
CA LEU A 115 2.28 6.62 -7.00
C LEU A 115 2.93 5.45 -6.24
N PRO A 116 4.16 5.05 -6.62
CA PRO A 116 4.93 3.98 -5.97
C PRO A 116 5.66 4.46 -4.69
N ASN A 117 4.99 5.21 -3.83
CA ASN A 117 5.58 5.75 -2.60
C ASN A 117 5.43 4.78 -1.40
N GLY A 118 4.46 3.87 -1.44
CA GLY A 118 4.16 2.96 -0.34
C GLY A 118 5.27 1.98 -0.04
N LYS A 119 5.42 1.62 1.25
CA LYS A 119 6.39 0.64 1.72
C LYS A 119 5.71 -0.42 2.57
N VAL A 120 6.01 -1.68 2.28
CA VAL A 120 5.55 -2.81 3.07
C VAL A 120 6.25 -2.81 4.43
N ILE A 121 5.48 -2.89 5.49
CA ILE A 121 5.93 -3.03 6.88
C ILE A 121 5.56 -4.44 7.32
N ALA A 122 6.56 -5.33 7.33
CA ALA A 122 6.39 -6.74 7.66
C ALA A 122 7.25 -7.12 8.87
N ALA A 123 6.65 -7.88 9.79
CA ALA A 123 7.34 -8.43 10.96
C ALA A 123 7.13 -9.96 11.01
N THR A 124 8.20 -10.71 10.77
CA THR A 124 8.24 -12.18 10.74
C THR A 124 9.63 -12.69 11.09
N ASN A 125 9.72 -13.95 11.53
CA ASN A 125 10.98 -14.69 11.65
C ASN A 125 11.37 -15.43 10.35
N VAL A 126 10.49 -15.47 9.35
CA VAL A 126 10.82 -15.92 7.99
C VAL A 126 11.48 -14.78 7.24
N LEU A 127 12.69 -15.02 6.72
CA LEU A 127 13.45 -14.06 5.91
C LEU A 127 13.52 -14.55 4.46
N ILE A 128 13.24 -13.67 3.50
CA ILE A 128 13.30 -13.96 2.06
C ILE A 128 14.45 -13.19 1.42
N GLY A 129 15.22 -13.90 0.59
CA GLY A 129 16.40 -13.40 -0.13
C GLY A 129 16.10 -12.40 -1.24
N GLY A 130 17.19 -11.88 -1.81
CA GLY A 130 17.23 -10.88 -2.88
C GLY A 130 16.45 -11.30 -4.10
#